data_AF-A0A5S3QT18-F1
#
_entry.id   AF-A0A5S3QT18-F1
#
_cell.length_a   1.000
_cell.length_b   1.000
_cell.length_c   1.000
_cell.angle_alpha   90.00
_cell.angle_beta   90.00
_cell.angle_gamma   90.00
#
_symmetry.space_group_name_H-M   'P 1'
#
loop_
_entity.id
_entity.type
_entity.pdbx_description
1 polymer ?
#
loop_
_entity_poly.entity_id
_entity_poly.type
_entity_poly.pdbx_seq_one_letter_code
_entity_poly.pdbx_strand_id
1 'polypeptide(L)' 'MLFQVIKQKRKQMIETANIQGMESADTLKCSQELDVLILKYQRNIKTKDEINEGANNNSSFVEV' A
#
# COMPACT_ATOMS: atom_id res chain seq x y z
N MET A 1 -13.91 0.50 -2.36
CA MET A 1 -12.64 0.75 -3.08
C MET A 1 -11.47 0.32 -2.22
N LEU A 2 -10.48 -0.38 -2.77
CA LEU A 2 -9.32 -0.93 -2.06
C LEU A 2 -8.59 0.12 -1.19
N PHE A 3 -8.59 1.39 -1.62
CA PHE A 3 -8.07 2.53 -0.87
C PHE A 3 -8.74 2.76 0.51
N GLN A 4 -10.05 2.55 0.61
CA GLN A 4 -10.74 2.68 1.90
C GLN A 4 -10.37 1.54 2.86
N VAL A 5 -10.14 0.34 2.33
CA VAL A 5 -9.65 -0.81 3.13
C VAL A 5 -8.25 -0.51 3.68
N ILE A 6 -7.38 0.10 2.88
CA ILE A 6 -6.05 0.55 3.32
C ILE A 6 -6.17 1.61 4.42
N LYS A 7 -7.03 2.63 4.26
CA LYS A 7 -7.23 3.65 5.29
C LYS A 7 -7.74 3.05 6.60
N GLN A 8 -8.70 2.13 6.53
CA GLN A 8 -9.24 1.47 7.71
C GLN A 8 -8.16 0.62 8.40
N LYS A 9 -7.40 -0.17 7.64
CA LYS A 9 -6.36 -1.04 8.20
C LYS A 9 -5.18 -0.25 8.76
N ARG A 10 -4.86 0.91 8.17
CA ARG A 10 -3.89 1.87 8.73
C ARG A 10 -4.35 2.42 10.07
N LYS A 11 -5.63 2.77 10.21
CA LYS A 11 -6.18 3.23 11.49
C LYS A 11 -6.08 2.15 12.57
N GLN A 12 -6.44 0.91 12.22
CA GLN A 12 -6.32 -0.23 13.14
C GLN A 12 -4.86 -0.48 13.54
N MET A 13 -3.90 -0.43 12.61
CA MET A 13 -2.48 -0.57 12.94
C MET A 13 -2.01 0.51 13.94
N ILE A 14 -2.45 1.76 13.77
CA ILE A 14 -2.10 2.85 14.69
C ILE A 14 -2.74 2.61 16.06
N GLU A 15 -4.00 2.18 16.13
CA GLU A 15 -4.66 1.82 17.39
C GLU A 15 -3.95 0.67 18.11
N THR A 16 -3.58 -0.39 17.38
CA THR A 16 -2.82 -1.53 17.91
C THR A 16 -1.42 -1.10 18.38
N ALA A 17 -0.72 -0.26 17.62
CA ALA A 17 0.57 0.29 17.99
C ALA A 17 0.50 1.13 19.27
N ASN A 18 -0.61 1.87 19.46
CA ASN A 18 -0.82 2.70 20.63
C ASN A 18 -1.14 1.86 21.89
N ILE A 19 -1.70 0.66 21.73
CA ILE A 19 -2.04 -0.26 22.82
C ILE A 19 -0.87 -1.18 23.16
N GLN A 20 -0.24 -1.79 22.16
CA GLN A 20 0.78 -2.84 22.32
C GLN A 20 2.21 -2.35 22.10
N GLY A 21 2.39 -1.14 21.59
CA GLY A 21 3.70 -0.60 21.19
C GLY A 21 4.04 -0.88 19.73
N MET A 22 4.88 -0.03 19.17
CA MET A 22 5.29 -0.08 17.76
C MET A 22 6.14 -1.32 17.42
N GLU A 23 6.84 -1.86 18.41
CA GLU A 23 7.70 -3.05 18.30
C GLU A 23 6.98 -4.36 18.63
N SER A 24 5.70 -4.31 18.99
CA SER A 24 4.92 -5.54 19.19
C SER A 24 4.84 -6.34 17.88
N ALA A 25 4.98 -7.66 18.00
CA ALA A 25 4.85 -8.57 16.85
C ALA A 25 3.50 -8.40 16.13
N ASP A 26 2.45 -8.07 16.86
CA ASP A 26 1.12 -7.78 16.32
C ASP A 26 1.10 -6.48 15.49
N THR A 27 1.77 -5.42 15.97
CA THR A 27 1.92 -4.16 15.22
C THR A 27 2.76 -4.35 13.97
N LEU A 28 3.86 -5.10 14.09
CA LEU A 28 4.75 -5.41 12.96
C LEU A 28 4.02 -6.21 11.89
N LYS A 29 3.23 -7.21 12.29
CA LYS A 29 2.40 -8.01 11.38
C LYS A 29 1.35 -7.14 10.69
N CYS A 30 0.68 -6.26 11.43
CA CYS A 30 -0.27 -5.30 10.85
C CYS A 30 0.39 -4.37 9.82
N SER A 31 1.62 -3.90 10.09
CA SER A 31 2.40 -3.08 9.16
C SER A 31 2.71 -3.83 7.87
N GLN A 32 3.24 -5.05 7.98
CA GLN A 32 3.58 -5.87 6.81
C GLN A 32 2.35 -6.16 5.94
N GLU A 33 1.22 -6.50 6.56
CA GLU A 33 -0.01 -6.72 5.81
C GLU A 33 -0.56 -5.45 5.16
N LEU A 34 -0.37 -4.29 5.80
CA LEU A 34 -0.76 -3.00 5.23
C LEU A 34 0.11 -2.64 4.02
N ASP A 35 1.43 -2.87 4.11
CA ASP A 35 2.36 -2.66 3.01
C ASP A 35 2.01 -3.51 1.78
N VAL A 36 1.66 -4.79 1.97
CA VAL A 36 1.21 -5.66 0.87
C VAL A 36 -0.06 -5.12 0.20
N LEU A 37 -1.01 -4.58 0.96
CA LEU A 37 -2.23 -3.99 0.41
C LEU A 37 -1.93 -2.71 -0.35
N ILE A 38 -1.02 -1.87 0.15
CA ILE A 38 -0.57 -0.64 -0.53
C ILE A 38 0.12 -1.01 -1.85
N LEU A 39 1.03 -1.98 -1.85
CA LEU A 39 1.70 -2.47 -3.06
C LEU A 39 0.70 -3.01 -4.08
N LYS A 40 -0.29 -3.80 -3.64
CA LYS A 40 -1.37 -4.27 -4.52
C LYS A 40 -2.17 -3.10 -5.09
N TYR A 41 -2.51 -2.11 -4.28
CA TYR A 41 -3.24 -0.94 -4.75
C TYR A 41 -2.44 -0.12 -5.77
N GLN A 42 -1.16 0.13 -5.51
CA GLN A 42 -0.26 0.83 -6.43
C GLN A 42 -0.08 0.08 -7.74
N ARG A 43 0.07 -1.26 -7.71
CA ARG A 43 0.11 -2.08 -8.93
C ARG A 43 -1.20 -2.00 -9.72
N ASN A 44 -2.34 -2.11 -9.04
CA ASN A 44 -3.66 -2.00 -9.68
C ASN A 44 -3.92 -0.61 -10.28
N ILE A 45 -3.33 0.46 -9.72
CA ILE A 45 -3.35 1.80 -10.32
C ILE A 45 -2.46 1.84 -11.56
N LYS A 46 -1.20 1.40 -11.46
CA LYS A 46 -0.27 1.36 -12.61
C LYS A 46 -0.83 0.60 -13.82
N THR A 47 -1.49 -0.53 -13.59
CA THR A 47 -2.11 -1.32 -14.68
C THR A 47 -3.34 -0.64 -15.28
N LYS A 48 -3.98 0.30 -14.58
CA LYS A 48 -5.10 1.09 -15.12
C LYS A 48 -4.65 2.29 -15.96
N ASP A 49 -3.45 2.79 -15.72
CA ASP A 49 -2.79 3.76 -16.60
C ASP A 49 -2.41 3.08 -17.93
N GLU A 50 -1.95 1.81 -17.92
CA GLU A 50 -1.60 1.10 -19.16
C GLU A 50 -2.78 0.73 -20.08
N ILE A 51 -4.01 0.67 -19.56
CA ILE A 51 -5.21 0.37 -20.37
C ILE A 51 -5.86 1.65 -20.94
N ASN A 52 -5.55 2.84 -20.38
CA ASN A 52 -5.97 4.12 -20.97
C ASN A 52 -4.83 4.87 -21.68
N GLU A 53 -3.59 4.39 -21.57
CA GLU A 53 -2.41 4.99 -22.19
C GLU A 53 -1.76 4.03 -23.19
N GLY A 54 -2.58 3.42 -24.06
CA GLY A 54 -2.16 2.97 -25.39
C GLY A 54 -1.81 4.13 -26.34
N ALA A 55 -1.39 5.27 -25.79
CA ALA A 55 -0.97 6.46 -26.52
C ALA A 55 -0.05 7.39 -25.69
N ASN A 56 0.89 6.90 -24.88
CA ASN A 56 2.07 7.71 -24.56
C ASN A 56 3.28 6.95 -23.99
N ASN A 57 4.13 6.51 -24.90
CA ASN A 57 5.57 6.35 -24.78
C ASN A 57 6.29 7.42 -23.91
N ASN A 58 6.90 7.02 -22.79
CA ASN A 58 8.35 7.07 -22.49
C ASN A 58 8.70 7.10 -20.98
N SER A 59 9.85 6.47 -20.63
CA SER A 59 10.70 6.76 -19.46
C SER A 59 10.13 6.51 -18.05
N SER A 60 10.83 6.02 -17.04
CA SER A 60 12.24 5.70 -16.87
C SER A 60 12.29 4.78 -15.65
N PHE A 61 12.93 3.63 -15.80
CA PHE A 61 13.40 2.84 -14.68
C PHE A 61 14.62 3.55 -14.10
N VAL A 62 14.46 4.21 -12.96
CA VAL A 62 15.59 4.77 -12.20
C VAL A 62 15.85 3.83 -11.02
N GLU A 63 16.83 2.95 -11.21
CA GLU A 63 17.64 2.44 -10.10
C GLU A 63 18.73 3.48 -9.82
N VAL A 64 18.81 3.94 -8.58
CA VAL A 64 20.01 4.54 -7.95
C VAL A 64 20.20 3.84 -6.62
#